data_AF-A0A6P4XSX3-F1
#
_entry.id   AF-A0A6P4XSX3-F1
#
_cell.length_a   1.000
_cell.length_b   1.000
_cell.length_c   1.000
_cell.angle_alpha   90.00
_cell.angle_beta   90.00
_cell.angle_gamma   90.00
#
_symmetry.space_group_name_H-M   'P 1'
#
loop_
_entity.id
_entity.type
_entity.pdbx_description
1 polymer ?
#
loop_
_entity_poly.entity_id
_entity_poly.type
_entity_poly.pdbx_seq_one_letter_code
_entity_poly.pdbx_strand_id
1 'polypeptide(L)'
;FSGFLRWDDLSQLHADDVCFCDGYVALFLEKRKNDQFREGHWICIAQTHNNTCPVSLLRRFLRTSKSSGHVKLFRRIANFRDNLSLRCEPISYTRAREKVLLLLSSIGLDSSKYGLHSLRAGGASAATAMGIPDRLIAHHGGWRSVQAREGYILESESSVLSVSRSLGL
;
A
#
# COMPACT_ATOMS: atom_id res chain seq x y z
N PHE A 1 0.50 2.41 0.43
CA PHE A 1 -0.42 3.54 0.62
C PHE A 1 -1.74 3.28 -0.09
N SER A 2 -1.86 3.39 -1.42
CA SER A 2 -3.17 3.36 -2.11
C SER A 2 -3.97 2.05 -2.01
N GLY A 3 -3.32 0.90 -1.80
CA GLY A 3 -4.01 -0.39 -1.63
C GLY A 3 -4.24 -0.80 -0.16
N PHE A 4 -3.85 0.03 0.80
CA PHE A 4 -3.83 -0.28 2.24
C PHE A 4 -3.12 -1.60 2.60
N LEU A 5 -2.27 -2.14 1.73
CA LEU A 5 -1.66 -3.47 1.92
C LEU A 5 -0.78 -3.54 3.16
N ARG A 6 -0.80 -4.68 3.85
CA ARG A 6 0.24 -5.02 4.83
C ARG A 6 1.52 -5.41 4.09
N TRP A 7 2.64 -5.38 4.81
CA TRP A 7 3.89 -5.88 4.25
C TRP A 7 3.78 -7.35 3.80
N ASP A 8 3.20 -8.21 4.63
CA ASP A 8 3.09 -9.63 4.31
C ASP A 8 2.31 -9.85 3.01
N ASP A 9 1.18 -9.17 2.85
CA ASP A 9 0.38 -9.20 1.61
C ASP A 9 1.23 -8.72 0.40
N LEU A 10 1.92 -7.58 0.54
CA LEU A 10 2.73 -6.98 -0.52
C LEU A 10 3.93 -7.85 -0.93
N SER A 11 4.58 -8.49 0.05
CA SER A 11 5.77 -9.32 -0.14
C SER A 11 5.46 -10.65 -0.83
N GLN A 12 4.20 -11.09 -0.76
CA GLN A 12 3.76 -12.33 -1.36
C GLN A 12 3.27 -12.16 -2.79
N LEU A 13 2.93 -10.95 -3.24
CA LEU A 13 2.51 -10.68 -4.61
C LEU A 13 3.53 -11.17 -5.63
N HIS A 14 3.00 -11.81 -6.68
CA HIS A 14 3.72 -12.16 -7.89
C HIS A 14 3.38 -11.19 -9.03
N ALA A 15 4.10 -11.27 -10.14
CA ALA A 15 3.87 -10.41 -11.29
C ALA A 15 2.58 -10.77 -12.05
N ASP A 16 2.17 -12.04 -12.02
CA ASP A 16 0.91 -12.56 -12.58
C ASP A 16 -0.32 -12.26 -11.71
N ASP A 17 -0.14 -11.93 -10.43
CA ASP A 17 -1.21 -11.43 -9.55
C ASP A 17 -1.68 -10.00 -9.91
N VAL A 18 -1.04 -9.34 -10.88
CA VAL A 18 -1.31 -7.95 -11.27
C VAL A 18 -2.08 -7.91 -12.59
N CYS A 19 -3.34 -7.49 -12.54
CA CYS A 19 -4.18 -7.29 -13.72
C CYS A 19 -4.40 -5.81 -13.99
N PHE A 20 -3.90 -5.30 -15.12
CA PHE A 20 -4.19 -3.94 -15.56
C PHE A 20 -5.52 -3.89 -16.30
N CYS A 21 -6.42 -3.04 -15.84
CA CYS A 21 -7.71 -2.76 -16.46
C CYS A 21 -7.75 -1.32 -16.97
N ASP A 22 -8.83 -0.94 -17.65
CA ASP A 22 -9.03 0.44 -18.03
C ASP A 22 -9.30 1.30 -16.79
N GLY A 23 -8.48 2.33 -16.57
CA GLY A 23 -8.58 3.25 -15.42
C GLY A 23 -8.16 2.70 -14.05
N TYR A 24 -7.78 1.43 -13.89
CA TYR A 24 -7.33 0.87 -12.60
C TYR A 24 -6.41 -0.35 -12.75
N VAL A 25 -5.81 -0.78 -11.63
CA VAL A 25 -5.14 -2.07 -11.50
C VAL A 25 -5.81 -2.91 -10.44
N ALA A 26 -6.05 -4.19 -10.73
CA ALA A 26 -6.53 -5.18 -9.78
C ALA A 26 -5.34 -6.03 -9.31
N LEU A 27 -5.18 -6.15 -8.00
CA LEU A 27 -4.18 -7.00 -7.37
C LEU A 27 -4.87 -8.18 -6.71
N PHE A 28 -4.47 -9.40 -7.07
CA PHE A 28 -4.94 -10.59 -6.41
C PHE A 28 -4.06 -10.92 -5.21
N LEU A 29 -4.68 -11.16 -4.07
CA LEU A 29 -4.01 -11.67 -2.88
C LEU A 29 -4.48 -13.09 -2.64
N GLU A 30 -3.62 -14.06 -2.94
CA GLU A 30 -3.92 -15.49 -2.72
C GLU A 30 -4.16 -15.81 -1.23
N LYS A 31 -3.46 -15.11 -0.33
CA LYS A 31 -3.58 -15.30 1.11
C LYS A 31 -3.60 -13.96 1.82
N ARG A 32 -4.62 -13.74 2.66
CA ARG A 32 -4.62 -12.70 3.69
C ARG A 32 -4.47 -13.32 5.07
N LYS A 33 -3.96 -12.53 6.03
CA LYS A 33 -3.86 -12.93 7.46
C LYS A 33 -5.16 -13.52 8.03
N ASN A 34 -6.31 -13.05 7.56
CA ASN A 34 -7.62 -13.45 8.06
C ASN A 34 -8.39 -14.37 7.10
N ASP A 35 -7.77 -14.81 6.00
CA ASP A 35 -8.39 -15.69 5.02
C ASP A 35 -8.09 -17.15 5.35
N GLN A 36 -8.88 -17.69 6.28
CA GLN A 36 -8.75 -19.08 6.74
C GLN A 36 -9.14 -20.09 5.66
N PHE A 37 -10.00 -19.70 4.71
CA PHE A 37 -10.54 -20.57 3.66
C PHE A 37 -9.79 -20.45 2.32
N ARG A 38 -8.83 -19.52 2.20
CA ARG A 38 -8.04 -19.25 0.99
C ARG A 38 -8.90 -18.90 -0.23
N GLU A 39 -9.97 -18.15 0.00
CA GLU A 39 -10.82 -17.64 -1.09
C GLU A 39 -10.09 -16.61 -1.95
N GLY A 40 -9.01 -16.03 -1.41
CA GLY A 40 -8.27 -14.95 -2.05
C GLY A 40 -9.04 -13.64 -2.00
N HIS A 41 -8.39 -12.55 -2.39
CA HIS A 41 -9.04 -11.24 -2.39
C HIS A 41 -8.47 -10.29 -3.44
N TRP A 42 -9.36 -9.61 -4.15
CA TRP A 42 -9.02 -8.59 -5.13
C TRP A 42 -9.01 -7.19 -4.53
N ILE A 43 -7.91 -6.47 -4.72
CA ILE A 43 -7.81 -5.05 -4.38
C ILE A 43 -7.69 -4.24 -5.67
N CYS A 44 -8.67 -3.38 -5.92
CA CYS A 44 -8.65 -2.47 -7.06
C CYS A 44 -8.07 -1.12 -6.66
N ILE A 45 -7.06 -0.64 -7.41
CA ILE A 45 -6.42 0.66 -7.19
C ILE A 45 -6.63 1.52 -8.43
N ALA A 46 -7.37 2.61 -8.26
CA ALA A 46 -7.68 3.54 -9.34
C ALA A 46 -6.43 4.30 -9.85
N GLN A 47 -6.45 4.62 -11.14
CA GLN A 47 -5.49 5.53 -11.76
C GLN A 47 -5.83 6.98 -11.36
N THR A 48 -4.83 7.74 -10.93
CA THR A 48 -4.97 9.11 -10.40
C THR A 48 -4.41 10.18 -11.33
N HIS A 49 -3.92 9.79 -12.52
CA HIS A 49 -3.36 10.66 -13.59
C HIS A 49 -2.30 11.70 -13.16
N ASN A 50 -1.75 11.60 -11.95
CA ASN A 50 -0.71 12.47 -11.41
C ASN A 50 0.67 11.79 -11.41
N ASN A 51 1.72 12.55 -11.11
CA ASN A 51 3.10 12.03 -11.09
C ASN A 51 3.33 10.93 -10.04
N THR A 52 2.48 10.87 -9.00
CA THR A 52 2.52 9.86 -7.94
C THR A 52 1.54 8.71 -8.18
N CYS A 53 1.05 8.57 -9.41
CA CYS A 53 0.01 7.60 -9.71
C CYS A 53 0.47 6.16 -9.48
N PRO A 54 -0.19 5.39 -8.60
CA PRO A 54 0.23 4.04 -8.26
C PRO A 54 0.18 3.10 -9.48
N VAL A 55 -0.82 3.25 -10.35
CA VAL A 55 -0.97 2.44 -11.57
C VAL A 55 0.18 2.70 -12.55
N SER A 56 0.47 3.98 -12.82
CA SER A 56 1.57 4.36 -13.73
C SER A 56 2.93 3.94 -13.18
N LEU A 57 3.17 4.10 -11.88
CA LEU A 57 4.40 3.70 -11.21
C LEU A 57 4.59 2.17 -11.25
N LEU A 58 3.54 1.39 -10.97
CA LEU A 58 3.59 -0.06 -11.03
C LEU A 58 3.84 -0.55 -12.46
N ARG A 59 3.18 0.05 -13.45
CA ARG A 59 3.40 -0.26 -14.88
C ARG A 59 4.85 0.02 -15.29
N ARG A 60 5.39 1.18 -14.90
CA ARG A 60 6.79 1.53 -15.15
C ARG A 60 7.73 0.54 -14.49
N PHE A 61 7.47 0.19 -13.22
CA PHE A 61 8.27 -0.77 -12.47
C PHE A 61 8.31 -2.15 -13.15
N LEU A 62 7.16 -2.71 -13.55
CA LEU A 62 7.09 -4.01 -14.24
C LEU A 62 7.85 -3.99 -15.59
N ARG A 63 7.69 -2.91 -16.37
CA ARG A 63 8.43 -2.72 -17.64
C ARG A 63 9.94 -2.67 -17.43
N THR A 64 10.42 -1.85 -16.49
CA THR A 64 11.85 -1.69 -16.22
C THR A 64 12.47 -2.94 -15.62
N SER A 65 11.73 -3.64 -14.77
CA SER A 65 12.19 -4.87 -14.12
C SER A 65 12.11 -6.12 -15.00
N LYS A 66 11.45 -6.03 -16.16
CA LYS A 66 11.13 -7.17 -17.04
C LYS A 66 10.47 -8.33 -16.26
N SER A 67 9.68 -8.00 -15.24
CA SER A 67 9.01 -8.99 -14.40
C SER A 67 7.79 -9.54 -15.14
N SER A 68 7.73 -10.86 -15.31
CA SER A 68 6.61 -11.56 -15.93
C SER A 68 6.51 -12.98 -15.39
N GLY A 69 5.31 -13.56 -15.43
CA GLY A 69 5.02 -14.90 -14.91
C GLY A 69 4.99 -14.99 -13.39
N HIS A 70 5.12 -16.21 -12.87
CA HIS A 70 5.00 -16.53 -11.46
C HIS A 70 6.29 -16.22 -10.67
N VAL A 71 6.66 -14.94 -10.63
CA VAL A 71 7.83 -14.43 -9.91
C VAL A 71 7.39 -13.35 -8.94
N LYS A 72 8.04 -13.27 -7.77
CA LYS A 72 7.74 -12.22 -6.79
C LYS A 72 7.84 -10.84 -7.44
N LEU A 73 6.85 -10.00 -7.16
CA LEU A 73 6.77 -8.67 -7.73
C LEU A 73 7.93 -7.80 -7.25
N PHE A 74 8.17 -7.78 -5.94
CA PHE A 74 9.26 -7.02 -5.32
C PHE A 74 10.42 -7.95 -4.95
N ARG A 75 11.51 -7.81 -5.70
CA ARG A 75 12.70 -8.68 -5.58
C ARG A 75 13.92 -7.90 -5.12
N ARG A 76 14.89 -8.62 -4.56
CA ARG A 76 16.15 -8.03 -4.14
C ARG A 76 16.91 -7.49 -5.36
N ILE A 77 17.43 -6.27 -5.23
CA ILE A 77 18.27 -5.65 -6.25
C ILE A 77 19.70 -6.14 -6.06
N ALA A 78 20.34 -6.57 -7.14
CA ALA A 78 21.77 -6.80 -7.23
C ALA A 78 22.43 -5.76 -8.13
N ASN A 79 23.58 -5.26 -7.69
CA ASN A 79 24.41 -4.35 -8.45
C ASN A 79 25.63 -5.14 -8.96
N PHE A 80 25.87 -5.09 -10.26
CA PHE A 80 27.10 -5.62 -10.85
C PHE A 80 27.61 -4.63 -11.90
N ARG A 81 28.79 -4.03 -11.64
CA ARG A 81 29.49 -3.11 -12.58
C ARG A 81 28.52 -2.11 -13.23
N ASP A 82 27.81 -1.34 -12.38
CA ASP A 82 26.83 -0.31 -12.74
C ASP A 82 25.52 -0.79 -13.39
N ASN A 83 25.32 -2.10 -13.54
CA ASN A 83 24.03 -2.66 -13.94
C ASN A 83 23.22 -3.11 -12.72
N LEU A 84 22.05 -2.50 -12.53
CA LEU A 84 21.05 -2.96 -11.58
C LEU A 84 20.23 -4.10 -12.21
N SER A 85 20.17 -5.24 -11.51
CA SER A 85 19.32 -6.38 -11.88
C SER A 85 18.47 -6.81 -10.68
N LEU A 86 17.32 -7.40 -10.95
CA LEU A 86 16.52 -8.06 -9.91
C LEU A 86 16.93 -9.52 -9.79
N ARG A 87 17.16 -9.96 -8.56
CA ARG A 87 17.37 -11.37 -8.23
C ARG A 87 16.04 -12.13 -8.19
N CYS A 88 16.07 -13.43 -7.92
CA CYS A 88 14.86 -14.24 -7.75
C CYS A 88 14.28 -14.08 -6.33
N GLU A 89 15.12 -13.79 -5.34
CA GLU A 89 14.67 -13.70 -3.96
C GLU A 89 13.83 -12.44 -3.71
N PRO A 90 12.77 -12.53 -2.88
CA PRO A 90 12.00 -11.37 -2.49
C PRO A 90 12.86 -10.38 -1.69
N ILE A 91 12.49 -9.11 -1.74
CA ILE A 91 13.07 -8.13 -0.82
C ILE A 91 12.66 -8.47 0.63
N SER A 92 13.59 -8.32 1.58
CA SER A 92 13.29 -8.57 3.00
C SER A 92 12.51 -7.41 3.63
N TYR A 93 11.76 -7.71 4.70
CA TYR A 93 11.05 -6.71 5.50
C TYR A 93 11.99 -5.57 5.94
N THR A 94 13.12 -5.93 6.53
CA THR A 94 14.11 -4.96 7.03
C THR A 94 14.58 -4.04 5.92
N ARG A 95 14.89 -4.58 4.73
CA ARG A 95 15.39 -3.78 3.62
C ARG A 95 14.33 -2.84 3.05
N ALA A 96 13.09 -3.31 2.93
CA ALA A 96 11.98 -2.46 2.52
C ALA A 96 11.70 -1.36 3.54
N ARG A 97 11.69 -1.69 4.83
CA ARG A 97 11.55 -0.72 5.93
C ARG A 97 12.63 0.34 5.88
N GLU A 98 13.90 -0.05 5.79
CA GLU A 98 15.04 0.87 5.65
C GLU A 98 14.83 1.85 4.49
N LYS A 99 14.44 1.36 3.31
CA LYS A 99 14.23 2.19 2.13
C LYS A 99 13.07 3.17 2.31
N VAL A 100 11.96 2.73 2.88
CA VAL A 100 10.82 3.62 3.16
C VAL A 100 11.20 4.69 4.16
N LEU A 101 11.87 4.32 5.26
CA LEU A 101 12.29 5.29 6.27
C LEU A 101 13.29 6.31 5.73
N LEU A 102 14.25 5.87 4.91
CA LEU A 102 15.19 6.76 4.25
C LEU A 102 14.48 7.76 3.32
N LEU A 103 13.48 7.32 2.57
CA LEU A 103 12.68 8.21 1.73
C LEU A 103 11.86 9.20 2.57
N LEU A 104 11.27 8.78 3.68
CA LEU A 104 10.56 9.68 4.60
C LEU A 104 11.50 10.72 5.24
N SER A 105 12.69 10.31 5.66
CA SER A 105 13.71 11.25 6.16
C SER A 105 14.15 12.24 5.10
N SER A 106 14.28 11.81 3.83
CA SER A 106 14.70 12.69 2.74
C SER A 106 13.71 13.83 2.45
N ILE A 107 12.45 13.68 2.87
CA ILE A 107 11.42 14.72 2.77
C ILE A 107 11.20 15.46 4.11
N GLY A 108 12.11 15.31 5.08
CA GLY A 108 12.09 16.04 6.35
C GLY A 108 11.23 15.42 7.45
N LEU A 109 10.73 14.19 7.26
CA LEU A 109 9.94 13.50 8.29
C LEU A 109 10.85 12.74 9.28
N ASP A 110 10.51 12.80 10.56
CA ASP A 110 11.18 12.02 11.60
C ASP A 110 10.85 10.53 11.47
N SER A 111 11.78 9.77 10.87
CA SER A 111 11.65 8.33 10.62
C SER A 111 11.36 7.48 11.87
N SER A 112 11.71 7.95 13.07
CA SER A 112 11.48 7.19 14.31
C SER A 112 9.99 6.99 14.60
N LYS A 113 9.14 7.88 14.07
CA LYS A 113 7.68 7.84 14.21
C LYS A 113 6.98 6.96 13.18
N TYR A 114 7.73 6.37 12.24
CA TYR A 114 7.14 5.64 11.13
C TYR A 114 7.61 4.18 11.06
N GLY A 115 6.76 3.36 10.45
CA GLY A 115 7.07 2.01 10.00
C GLY A 115 6.30 1.69 8.72
N LEU A 116 6.45 0.47 8.20
CA LEU A 116 5.73 0.07 6.98
C LEU A 116 4.21 0.11 7.17
N HIS A 117 3.72 -0.18 8.37
CA HIS A 117 2.29 -0.07 8.71
C HIS A 117 1.78 1.37 8.69
N SER A 118 2.63 2.39 8.85
CA SER A 118 2.22 3.79 8.78
C SER A 118 1.65 4.15 7.41
N LEU A 119 2.13 3.50 6.32
CA LEU A 119 1.57 3.70 4.98
C LEU A 119 0.17 3.11 4.82
N ARG A 120 -0.17 2.06 5.58
CA ARG A 120 -1.51 1.48 5.64
C ARG A 120 -2.44 2.37 6.46
N ALA A 121 -1.99 2.78 7.66
CA ALA A 121 -2.71 3.72 8.52
C ALA A 121 -3.02 5.04 7.79
N GLY A 122 -1.98 5.70 7.25
CA GLY A 122 -2.14 6.98 6.56
C GLY A 122 -3.06 6.89 5.33
N GLY A 123 -3.05 5.77 4.61
CA GLY A 123 -4.00 5.55 3.53
C GLY A 123 -5.45 5.47 4.03
N ALA A 124 -5.68 4.70 5.10
CA ALA A 124 -6.99 4.55 5.72
C ALA A 124 -7.52 5.89 6.24
N SER A 125 -6.71 6.61 7.03
CA SER A 125 -7.06 7.93 7.56
C SER A 125 -7.37 8.92 6.45
N ALA A 126 -6.59 8.93 5.36
CA ALA A 126 -6.84 9.81 4.24
C ALA A 126 -8.20 9.51 3.56
N ALA A 127 -8.55 8.24 3.38
CA ALA A 127 -9.87 7.88 2.83
C ALA A 127 -11.02 8.26 3.77
N THR A 128 -10.85 8.07 5.08
CA THR A 128 -11.84 8.50 6.09
C THR A 128 -12.02 10.02 6.07
N ALA A 129 -10.92 10.79 6.03
CA ALA A 129 -10.97 12.25 5.96
C ALA A 129 -11.63 12.78 4.67
N MET A 130 -11.58 12.01 3.58
CA MET A 130 -12.31 12.31 2.33
C MET A 130 -13.78 11.87 2.37
N GLY A 131 -14.29 11.37 3.51
CA GLY A 131 -15.68 10.97 3.69
C GLY A 131 -16.05 9.67 2.95
N ILE A 132 -15.07 8.84 2.57
CA ILE A 132 -15.37 7.55 1.93
C ILE A 132 -16.08 6.65 2.94
N PRO A 133 -17.21 6.01 2.56
CA PRO A 133 -17.94 5.14 3.45
C PRO A 133 -17.05 4.07 4.10
N ASP A 134 -17.19 3.99 5.41
CA ASP A 134 -16.53 3.06 6.32
C ASP A 134 -16.51 1.60 5.85
N ARG A 135 -17.61 1.14 5.25
CA ARG A 135 -17.75 -0.20 4.66
C ARG A 135 -16.78 -0.41 3.49
N LEU A 136 -16.60 0.59 2.63
CA LEU A 136 -15.69 0.52 1.49
C LEU A 136 -14.24 0.55 1.94
N ILE A 137 -13.91 1.37 2.93
CA ILE A 137 -12.57 1.39 3.56
C ILE A 137 -12.26 0.03 4.19
N ALA A 138 -13.22 -0.54 4.94
CA ALA A 138 -13.12 -1.87 5.54
C ALA A 138 -12.85 -2.95 4.48
N HIS A 139 -13.64 -2.95 3.39
CA HIS A 139 -13.47 -3.87 2.28
C HIS A 139 -12.09 -3.72 1.61
N HIS A 140 -11.71 -2.50 1.23
CA HIS A 140 -10.45 -2.19 0.56
C HIS A 140 -9.23 -2.62 1.41
N GLY A 141 -9.23 -2.29 2.70
CA GLY A 141 -8.16 -2.69 3.61
C GLY A 141 -8.23 -4.15 4.06
N GLY A 142 -9.34 -4.86 3.86
CA GLY A 142 -9.55 -6.22 4.37
C GLY A 142 -9.68 -6.29 5.89
N TRP A 143 -10.36 -5.32 6.50
CA TRP A 143 -10.71 -5.35 7.92
C TRP A 143 -12.08 -6.01 8.11
N ARG A 144 -12.16 -7.00 9.01
CA ARG A 144 -13.40 -7.72 9.33
C ARG A 144 -14.20 -7.08 10.47
N SER A 145 -13.53 -6.36 11.37
CA SER A 145 -14.15 -5.68 12.49
C SER A 145 -13.88 -4.18 12.44
N VAL A 146 -14.84 -3.42 12.97
CA VAL A 146 -14.76 -1.96 13.11
C VAL A 146 -13.55 -1.57 13.96
N GLN A 147 -13.38 -2.21 15.12
CA GLN A 147 -12.25 -1.96 16.02
C GLN A 147 -10.88 -2.17 15.35
N ALA A 148 -10.74 -3.21 14.52
CA ALA A 148 -9.49 -3.46 13.81
C ALA A 148 -9.20 -2.41 12.72
N ARG A 149 -10.23 -1.77 12.16
CA ARG A 149 -10.08 -0.65 11.22
C ARG A 149 -9.76 0.64 11.96
N GLU A 150 -10.51 0.96 13.00
CA GLU A 150 -10.35 2.18 13.80
C GLU A 150 -8.94 2.28 14.41
N GLY A 151 -8.33 1.17 14.81
CA GLY A 151 -6.94 1.17 15.27
C GLY A 151 -5.89 1.62 14.24
N TYR A 152 -6.27 1.77 12.95
CA TYR A 152 -5.42 2.35 11.90
C TYR A 152 -5.82 3.77 11.52
N ILE A 153 -7.01 4.24 11.91
CA ILE A 153 -7.49 5.58 11.57
C ILE A 153 -6.96 6.53 12.63
N LEU A 154 -6.23 7.54 12.15
CA LEU A 154 -5.73 8.65 12.95
C LEU A 154 -6.48 9.90 12.50
N GLU A 155 -7.22 10.49 13.43
CA GLU A 155 -7.93 11.74 13.17
C GLU A 155 -6.95 12.91 13.15
N SER A 156 -7.14 13.80 12.17
CA SER A 156 -6.39 15.05 12.14
C SER A 156 -6.97 16.03 13.16
N GLU A 157 -6.13 16.93 13.68
CA GLU A 157 -6.60 17.98 14.60
C GLU A 157 -7.73 18.82 13.98
N SER A 158 -7.64 19.11 12.67
CA SER A 158 -8.70 19.80 11.95
C SER A 158 -10.01 19.01 11.88
N SER A 159 -9.95 17.68 11.71
CA SER A 159 -11.12 16.80 11.79
C SER A 159 -11.77 16.86 13.17
N VAL A 160 -10.98 16.77 14.24
CA VAL A 160 -11.49 16.81 15.62
C VAL A 160 -12.10 18.19 15.93
N LEU A 161 -11.43 19.27 15.52
CA LEU A 161 -11.94 20.63 15.69
C LEU A 161 -13.18 20.93 14.85
N SER A 162 -13.45 20.17 13.78
CA SER A 162 -14.67 20.36 12.98
C SER A 162 -15.93 20.11 13.81
N VAL A 163 -15.87 19.22 14.80
CA VAL A 163 -16.97 18.92 15.72
C VAL A 163 -17.38 20.17 16.48
N SER A 164 -16.44 20.82 17.18
CA SER A 164 -16.75 22.04 17.93
C SER A 164 -17.10 23.22 17.00
N ARG A 165 -16.43 23.36 15.85
CA ARG A 165 -16.78 24.39 14.85
C ARG A 165 -18.21 24.23 14.33
N SER A 166 -18.70 23.00 14.17
CA SER A 166 -20.06 22.73 13.68
C SER A 166 -21.16 23.15 14.67
N LEU A 167 -20.81 23.32 15.95
CA LEU A 167 -21.76 23.76 16.98
C LEU A 167 -22.04 25.27 16.91
N GLY A 168 -21.14 26.05 16.31
CA GLY A 168 -21.32 27.49 16.11
C GLY A 168 -21.36 28.33 17.39
N LEU A 169 -20.76 27.83 18.48
CA LEU A 169 -20.62 28.50 19.77
C LEU A 169 -19.24 29.15 19.93
#